data_AF-A0A6N1CTS6-F1
#
_entry.id   AF-A0A6N1CTS6-F1
#
_cell.length_a   1.000
_cell.length_b   1.000
_cell.length_c   1.000
_cell.angle_alpha   90.00
_cell.angle_beta   90.00
_cell.angle_gamma   90.00
#
_symmetry.space_group_name_H-M   'P 1'
#
loop_
_entity.id
_entity.type
_entity.pdbx_description
1 polymer ?
#
loop_
_entity_poly.entity_id
_entity_poly.type
_entity_poly.pdbx_seq_one_letter_code
_entity_poly.pdbx_strand_id
1 'polypeptide(L)'
;MTAFIARPVHLLAGRSSTIADRRRDIEAMMGVEVFESAFNELRARFAGLTKDIYLVPREQMKEETDLLRLCGVEYDEKLYFNDQAADLATYRTSDAGGVTINFLRGGSGRSAVFINESCMPEGTREDLIWLWRYNSLHHELMHALDFNKQKNFNTSTRTMDLVGAEVFADQRTLLHLKSKMSNGFMKIALQQYAQNAQTMGKKVGIRTQIYQRLLTKIDQKTINYWATMEI
;
A
#
# COMPACT_ATOMS: atom_id res chain seq x y z
N MET A 1 -3.55 11.12 8.83
CA MET A 1 -4.61 10.26 8.26
C MET A 1 -4.34 8.90 8.80
N THR A 2 -4.95 8.55 9.92
CA THR A 2 -4.55 7.42 10.77
C THR A 2 -4.25 6.13 9.98
N ALA A 3 -3.03 5.63 10.13
CA ALA A 3 -2.81 4.18 10.17
C ALA A 3 -3.75 3.64 11.26
N PHE A 4 -4.93 3.14 10.87
CA PHE A 4 -5.89 2.61 11.83
C PHE A 4 -5.48 1.18 12.18
N ILE A 5 -4.65 1.14 13.22
CA ILE A 5 -4.46 0.11 14.24
C ILE A 5 -5.51 -1.00 14.15
N ALA A 6 -5.09 -2.16 13.64
CA ALA A 6 -5.70 -3.41 14.08
C ALA A 6 -5.52 -3.45 15.59
N ARG A 7 -6.61 -3.46 16.36
CA ARG A 7 -6.54 -3.55 17.83
C ARG A 7 -5.65 -4.74 18.19
N PRO A 8 -4.57 -4.56 18.97
CA PRO A 8 -3.90 -5.69 19.58
C PRO A 8 -4.91 -6.34 20.51
N VAL A 9 -5.17 -7.62 20.31
CA VAL A 9 -5.76 -8.45 21.35
C VAL A 9 -4.79 -8.39 22.52
N HIS A 10 -5.20 -7.80 23.64
CA HIS A 10 -4.42 -7.77 24.87
C HIS A 10 -3.94 -9.20 25.20
N LEU A 11 -2.62 -9.42 25.19
CA LEU A 11 -2.02 -10.47 25.99
C LEU A 11 -0.91 -9.88 26.83
N LEU A 12 -1.15 -9.94 28.13
CA LEU A 12 -0.31 -9.48 29.22
C LEU A 12 1.07 -10.13 29.15
N ALA A 13 2.10 -9.31 29.37
CA ALA A 13 3.44 -9.77 29.65
C ALA A 13 3.46 -10.55 30.97
N GLY A 14 3.87 -11.82 30.89
CA GLY A 14 4.19 -12.67 32.03
C GLY A 14 5.12 -13.78 31.57
N ARG A 15 6.38 -13.72 31.99
CA ARG A 15 7.42 -14.71 31.65
C ARG A 15 7.03 -16.11 32.17
N SER A 16 6.57 -16.96 31.26
CA SER A 16 6.62 -18.43 31.33
C SER A 16 6.44 -18.96 29.90
N SER A 17 7.47 -19.56 29.28
CA SER A 17 7.36 -20.00 27.88
C SER A 17 6.53 -21.28 27.80
N THR A 18 5.24 -21.16 27.49
CA THR A 18 4.39 -22.31 27.21
C THR A 18 4.62 -22.83 25.78
N ILE A 19 4.24 -24.07 25.49
CA ILE A 19 4.28 -24.63 24.13
C ILE A 19 3.46 -23.77 23.15
N ALA A 20 2.37 -23.15 23.63
CA ALA A 20 1.54 -22.25 22.83
C ALA A 20 2.27 -20.95 22.46
N ASP A 21 3.12 -20.42 23.35
CA ASP A 21 3.96 -19.24 23.04
C ASP A 21 4.98 -19.57 21.94
N ARG A 22 5.69 -20.69 22.07
CA ARG A 22 6.67 -21.12 21.06
C ARG A 22 6.04 -21.37 19.69
N ARG A 23 4.83 -21.94 19.65
CA ARG A 23 4.10 -22.15 18.40
C ARG A 23 3.71 -20.82 17.75
N ARG A 24 3.24 -19.84 18.55
CA ARG A 24 2.94 -18.50 18.06
C ARG A 24 4.18 -17.79 17.51
N ASP A 25 5.32 -17.94 18.18
CA ASP A 25 6.59 -17.35 17.74
C ASP A 25 7.04 -17.96 16.40
N ILE A 26 6.93 -19.28 16.23
CA ILE A 26 7.23 -19.97 14.96
C ILE A 26 6.27 -19.52 13.85
N GLU A 27 4.96 -19.45 14.12
CA GLU A 27 3.97 -18.99 13.15
C GLU A 27 4.21 -17.53 12.73
N ALA A 28 4.61 -16.66 13.67
CA ALA A 28 4.98 -15.28 13.38
C ALA A 28 6.27 -15.21 12.54
N MET A 29 7.30 -16.01 12.86
CA MET A 29 8.52 -16.09 12.05
C MET A 29 8.23 -16.56 10.62
N MET A 30 7.40 -17.59 10.44
CA MET A 30 6.98 -18.04 9.11
C MET A 30 6.21 -16.95 8.35
N GLY A 31 5.39 -16.16 9.04
CA GLY A 31 4.68 -15.03 8.43
C GLY A 31 5.63 -13.94 7.93
N VAL A 32 6.65 -13.60 8.71
CA VAL A 32 7.71 -12.66 8.30
C VAL A 32 8.38 -13.13 7.01
N GLU A 33 8.88 -14.37 6.99
CA GLU A 33 9.59 -14.93 5.84
C GLU A 33 8.73 -14.94 4.57
N VAL A 34 7.45 -15.30 4.69
CA VAL A 34 6.54 -15.35 3.54
C VAL A 34 6.28 -13.96 2.96
N PHE A 35 5.99 -12.97 3.79
CA PHE A 35 5.69 -11.62 3.30
C PHE A 35 6.94 -10.87 2.83
N GLU A 36 8.07 -11.06 3.49
CA GLU A 36 9.36 -10.51 3.04
C GLU A 36 9.79 -11.12 1.69
N SER A 37 9.69 -12.43 1.53
CA SER A 37 9.97 -13.09 0.24
C SER A 37 9.04 -12.56 -0.85
N ALA A 38 7.74 -12.46 -0.57
CA ALA A 38 6.75 -11.94 -1.53
C ALA A 38 7.00 -10.46 -1.88
N PHE A 39 7.45 -9.64 -0.93
CA PHE A 39 7.86 -8.26 -1.16
C PHE A 39 9.04 -8.19 -2.12
N ASN A 40 10.09 -8.98 -1.87
CA ASN A 40 11.28 -9.02 -2.73
C ASN A 40 10.98 -9.58 -4.12
N GLU A 41 10.09 -10.56 -4.24
CA GLU A 41 9.58 -11.05 -5.52
C GLU A 41 8.84 -9.96 -6.31
N LEU A 42 8.00 -9.15 -5.66
CA LEU A 42 7.35 -8.01 -6.31
C LEU A 42 8.38 -7.00 -6.80
N ARG A 43 9.35 -6.63 -5.96
CA ARG A 43 10.43 -5.72 -6.33
C ARG A 43 11.19 -6.22 -7.55
N ALA A 44 11.55 -7.51 -7.59
CA ALA A 44 12.24 -8.10 -8.73
C ALA A 44 11.36 -8.14 -10.00
N ARG A 45 10.10 -8.58 -9.87
CA ARG A 45 9.15 -8.69 -10.98
C ARG A 45 8.88 -7.33 -11.64
N PHE A 46 8.83 -6.26 -10.86
CA PHE A 46 8.54 -4.91 -11.34
C PHE A 46 9.80 -4.06 -11.56
N ALA A 47 11.00 -4.64 -11.52
CA ALA A 47 12.25 -3.92 -11.79
C ALA A 47 12.28 -3.27 -13.19
N GLY A 48 11.58 -3.86 -14.17
CA GLY A 48 11.40 -3.28 -15.51
C GLY A 48 10.45 -2.07 -15.56
N LEU A 49 9.59 -1.91 -14.55
CA LEU A 49 8.71 -0.74 -14.39
C LEU A 49 9.42 0.35 -13.57
N THR A 50 9.97 -0.02 -12.42
CA THR A 50 10.82 0.84 -11.60
C THR A 50 11.80 0.00 -10.78
N LYS A 51 13.07 0.43 -10.76
CA LYS A 51 14.10 -0.13 -9.89
C LYS A 51 14.25 0.65 -8.58
N ASP A 52 13.60 1.80 -8.50
CA ASP A 52 13.72 2.80 -7.43
C ASP A 52 12.67 2.50 -6.35
N ILE A 53 12.87 1.40 -5.63
CA ILE A 53 11.97 0.94 -4.56
C ILE A 53 12.75 0.96 -3.24
N TYR A 54 12.25 1.73 -2.27
CA TYR A 54 12.93 1.99 -1.01
C TYR A 54 12.01 1.70 0.18
N LEU A 55 12.59 1.11 1.22
CA LEU A 55 12.04 1.13 2.57
C LEU A 55 12.55 2.41 3.24
N VAL A 56 11.66 3.20 3.84
CA VAL A 56 11.98 4.49 4.43
C VAL A 56 11.46 4.55 5.87
N PRO A 57 12.31 4.95 6.85
CA PRO A 57 11.88 5.13 8.23
C PRO A 57 10.69 6.09 8.36
N ARG A 58 9.80 5.81 9.31
CA ARG A 58 8.54 6.56 9.49
C ARG A 58 8.78 8.06 9.66
N GLU A 59 9.82 8.45 10.39
CA GLU A 59 10.18 9.82 10.68
C GLU A 59 10.70 10.59 9.45
N GLN A 60 11.08 9.88 8.39
CA GLN A 60 11.53 10.42 7.10
C GLN A 60 10.41 10.40 6.03
N MET A 61 9.30 9.69 6.27
CA MET A 61 8.13 9.64 5.37
C MET A 61 7.18 10.86 5.52
N LYS A 62 7.72 12.03 5.87
CA LYS A 62 6.93 13.26 6.07
C LYS A 62 6.70 14.00 4.75
N GLU A 63 5.60 14.75 4.64
CA GLU A 63 5.21 15.49 3.43
C GLU A 63 6.30 16.47 2.94
N GLU A 64 7.01 17.10 3.87
CA GLU A 64 8.11 18.03 3.60
C GLU A 64 9.43 17.35 3.17
N THR A 65 9.53 16.03 3.26
CA THR A 65 10.77 15.32 2.95
C THR A 65 10.89 15.07 1.44
N ASP A 66 12.00 15.51 0.86
CA ASP A 66 12.33 15.16 -0.53
C ASP A 66 12.89 13.73 -0.59
N LEU A 67 11.99 12.75 -0.70
CA LEU A 67 12.32 11.33 -0.72
C LEU A 67 13.19 10.92 -1.92
N LEU A 68 13.05 11.58 -3.08
CA LEU A 68 13.91 11.31 -4.23
C LEU A 68 15.36 11.66 -3.89
N ARG A 69 15.58 12.85 -3.32
CA ARG A 69 16.90 13.30 -2.90
C ARG A 69 17.46 12.47 -1.75
N LEU A 70 16.64 12.16 -0.75
CA LEU A 70 17.03 11.35 0.42
C LEU A 70 17.58 9.98 0.01
N CYS A 71 16.92 9.32 -0.95
CA CYS A 71 17.30 8.00 -1.43
C CYS A 71 18.29 8.03 -2.62
N GLY A 72 18.79 9.20 -3.01
CA GLY A 72 19.76 9.32 -4.12
C GLY A 72 19.19 8.96 -5.49
N VAL A 73 17.87 9.11 -5.69
CA VAL A 73 17.24 8.91 -7.00
C VAL A 73 17.67 10.04 -7.93
N GLU A 74 18.23 9.71 -9.09
CA GLU A 74 18.54 10.69 -10.12
C GLU A 74 17.28 11.10 -10.89
N TYR A 75 16.99 12.40 -10.95
CA TYR A 75 15.87 12.99 -11.69
C TYR A 75 16.23 14.40 -12.18
N ASP A 76 15.57 14.83 -13.27
CA ASP A 76 15.65 16.19 -13.79
C ASP A 76 14.55 17.08 -13.18
N GLU A 77 13.34 16.53 -13.06
CA GLU A 77 12.15 17.25 -12.57
C GLU A 77 11.23 16.30 -11.81
N LYS A 78 10.81 16.68 -10.60
CA LYS A 78 9.73 15.98 -9.88
C LYS A 78 8.38 16.43 -10.45
N LEU A 79 7.53 15.47 -10.80
CA LEU A 79 6.23 15.76 -11.39
C LEU A 79 5.16 15.93 -10.33
N TYR A 80 4.41 17.03 -10.47
CA TYR A 80 3.22 17.32 -9.69
C TYR A 80 2.02 17.36 -10.61
N PHE A 81 0.90 16.80 -10.15
CA PHE A 81 -0.33 16.69 -10.92
C PHE A 81 -1.46 17.36 -10.17
N ASN A 82 -2.26 18.11 -10.92
CA ASN A 82 -3.47 18.73 -10.41
C ASN A 82 -4.68 17.87 -10.81
N ASP A 83 -5.53 17.55 -9.84
CA ASP A 83 -6.88 17.09 -10.14
C ASP A 83 -7.82 18.29 -10.02
N GLN A 84 -8.42 18.68 -11.15
CA GLN A 84 -9.30 19.86 -11.21
C GLN A 84 -10.65 19.63 -10.50
N ALA A 85 -11.00 18.36 -10.22
CA ALA A 85 -12.28 17.98 -9.64
C ALA A 85 -12.18 17.51 -8.18
N ALA A 86 -10.98 17.21 -7.68
CA ALA A 86 -10.79 16.69 -6.33
C ALA A 86 -10.68 17.80 -5.28
N ASP A 87 -11.53 17.75 -4.25
CA ASP A 87 -11.32 18.51 -3.01
C ASP A 87 -10.29 17.80 -2.12
N LEU A 88 -9.08 18.37 -2.07
CA LEU A 88 -7.94 17.83 -1.31
C LEU A 88 -7.94 18.26 0.16
N ALA A 89 -8.84 19.14 0.61
CA ALA A 89 -8.83 19.70 1.97
C ALA A 89 -8.90 18.62 3.07
N THR A 90 -9.43 17.43 2.74
CA THR A 90 -9.57 16.28 3.66
C THR A 90 -8.65 15.08 3.33
N TYR A 91 -7.74 15.24 2.36
CA TYR A 91 -6.86 14.20 1.84
C TYR A 91 -5.40 14.50 2.20
N ARG A 92 -4.97 14.11 3.41
CA ARG A 92 -3.59 14.28 3.92
C ARG A 92 -2.82 12.96 3.85
N THR A 93 -1.52 13.03 3.54
CA THR A 93 -0.64 11.87 3.28
C THR A 93 0.24 11.43 4.45
N SER A 94 0.21 12.17 5.56
CA SER A 94 1.09 12.00 6.75
C SER A 94 1.15 10.64 7.46
N ASP A 95 0.37 9.62 7.07
CA ASP A 95 0.54 8.24 7.57
C ASP A 95 0.41 7.17 6.46
N ALA A 96 0.80 7.48 5.22
CA ALA A 96 0.61 6.60 4.08
C ALA A 96 1.41 5.27 4.15
N GLY A 97 0.79 4.24 3.56
CA GLY A 97 1.34 2.96 3.07
C GLY A 97 2.76 3.03 2.52
N GLY A 98 2.78 3.80 1.47
CA GLY A 98 3.94 4.23 0.78
C GLY A 98 3.53 5.46 -0.01
N VAL A 99 4.42 5.85 -0.88
CA VAL A 99 4.15 6.90 -1.85
C VAL A 99 4.89 6.57 -3.13
N THR A 100 4.20 6.77 -4.24
CA THR A 100 4.79 6.77 -5.57
C THR A 100 5.05 8.20 -6.00
N ILE A 101 6.32 8.53 -6.26
CA ILE A 101 6.70 9.83 -6.80
C ILE A 101 7.05 9.66 -8.27
N ASN A 102 6.36 10.41 -9.12
CA ASN A 102 6.63 10.47 -10.56
C ASN A 102 7.62 11.61 -10.85
N PHE A 103 8.55 11.39 -11.78
CA PHE A 103 9.60 12.33 -12.15
C PHE A 103 10.01 12.18 -13.62
N LEU A 104 10.70 13.18 -14.17
CA LEU A 104 11.38 13.08 -15.47
C LEU A 104 12.86 12.76 -15.27
N ARG A 105 13.40 11.92 -16.16
CA ARG A 105 14.84 11.70 -16.31
C ARG A 105 15.18 11.46 -17.78
N GLY A 106 16.06 12.28 -18.34
CA GLY A 106 16.38 12.28 -19.76
C GLY A 106 15.14 12.50 -20.63
N GLY A 107 14.22 13.36 -20.19
CA GLY A 107 12.94 13.62 -20.87
C GLY A 107 11.91 12.49 -20.83
N SER A 108 12.20 11.38 -20.15
CA SER A 108 11.28 10.24 -19.99
C SER A 108 10.64 10.22 -18.61
N GLY A 109 9.33 9.96 -18.54
CA GLY A 109 8.60 9.75 -17.29
C GLY A 109 9.03 8.47 -16.58
N ARG A 110 9.33 8.58 -15.29
CA ARG A 110 9.68 7.48 -14.38
C ARG A 110 8.96 7.64 -13.05
N SER A 111 9.00 6.58 -12.24
CA SER A 111 8.44 6.57 -10.88
C SER A 111 9.44 5.96 -9.90
N ALA A 112 9.44 6.44 -8.66
CA ALA A 112 10.08 5.82 -7.52
C ALA A 112 9.01 5.51 -6.46
N VAL A 113 9.16 4.37 -5.80
CA VAL A 113 8.23 3.86 -4.79
C VAL A 113 8.92 3.85 -3.44
N PHE A 114 8.30 4.46 -2.44
CA PHE A 114 8.81 4.56 -1.08
C PHE A 114 7.79 3.92 -0.16
N ILE A 115 8.18 2.87 0.57
CA ILE A 115 7.31 2.15 1.51
C ILE A 115 7.76 2.48 2.92
N ASN A 116 6.80 2.82 3.78
CA ASN A 116 7.10 3.12 5.17
C ASN A 116 7.61 1.86 5.89
N GLU A 117 8.76 1.94 6.55
CA GLU A 117 9.31 0.82 7.29
C GLU A 117 8.41 0.41 8.45
N SER A 118 7.79 1.35 9.16
CA SER A 118 6.97 1.02 10.32
C SER A 118 5.94 2.11 10.60
N CYS A 119 4.85 2.12 9.82
CA CYS A 119 3.71 3.01 10.08
C CYS A 119 2.84 2.54 11.27
N MET A 120 3.08 1.32 11.76
CA MET A 120 2.26 0.68 12.77
C MET A 120 2.68 1.11 14.18
N PRO A 121 1.81 0.96 15.20
CA PRO A 121 2.20 1.21 16.58
C PRO A 121 3.40 0.36 17.02
N GLU A 122 4.21 0.92 17.91
CA GLU A 122 5.29 0.17 18.56
C GLU A 122 4.75 -1.10 19.24
N GLY A 123 5.48 -2.20 19.13
CA GLY A 123 5.04 -3.51 19.63
C GLY A 123 4.08 -4.27 18.73
N THR A 124 3.75 -3.74 17.54
CA THR A 124 3.06 -4.53 16.50
C THR A 124 3.95 -5.70 16.08
N ARG A 125 3.36 -6.89 15.90
CA ARG A 125 4.09 -8.07 15.44
C ARG A 125 4.71 -7.84 14.05
N GLU A 126 5.95 -8.28 13.87
CA GLU A 126 6.72 -8.04 12.64
C GLU A 126 6.08 -8.67 11.38
N ASP A 127 5.38 -9.79 11.51
CA ASP A 127 4.68 -10.42 10.39
C ASP A 127 3.54 -9.54 9.85
N LEU A 128 2.86 -8.81 10.72
CA LEU A 128 1.82 -7.84 10.33
C LEU A 128 2.43 -6.59 9.68
N ILE A 129 3.62 -6.19 10.12
CA ILE A 129 4.36 -5.08 9.50
C ILE A 129 4.78 -5.48 8.08
N TRP A 130 5.33 -6.68 7.87
CA TRP A 130 5.67 -7.17 6.54
C TRP A 130 4.45 -7.38 5.64
N LEU A 131 3.34 -7.90 6.16
CA LEU A 131 2.08 -7.98 5.44
C LEU A 131 1.69 -6.61 4.88
N TRP A 132 1.77 -5.59 5.75
CA TRP A 132 1.41 -4.23 5.37
C TRP A 132 2.37 -3.66 4.32
N ARG A 133 3.69 -3.80 4.51
CA ARG A 133 4.72 -3.40 3.54
C ARG A 133 4.46 -4.04 2.18
N TYR A 134 4.14 -5.33 2.15
CA TYR A 134 3.82 -6.08 0.94
C TYR A 134 2.58 -5.53 0.21
N ASN A 135 1.49 -5.30 0.95
CA ASN A 135 0.26 -4.74 0.40
C ASN A 135 0.47 -3.33 -0.15
N SER A 136 1.18 -2.48 0.61
CA SER A 136 1.52 -1.11 0.19
C SER A 136 2.43 -1.12 -1.04
N LEU A 137 3.44 -1.99 -1.09
CA LEU A 137 4.31 -2.10 -2.26
C LEU A 137 3.52 -2.41 -3.52
N HIS A 138 2.62 -3.39 -3.48
CA HIS A 138 1.83 -3.71 -4.66
C HIS A 138 0.95 -2.52 -5.08
N HIS A 139 0.30 -1.84 -4.12
CA HIS A 139 -0.52 -0.66 -4.41
C HIS A 139 0.30 0.44 -5.10
N GLU A 140 1.45 0.82 -4.53
CA GLU A 140 2.32 1.86 -5.10
C GLU A 140 2.87 1.48 -6.48
N LEU A 141 3.24 0.21 -6.68
CA LEU A 141 3.63 -0.29 -8.00
C LEU A 141 2.52 -0.14 -9.04
N MET A 142 1.24 -0.17 -8.62
CA MET A 142 0.13 0.09 -9.54
C MET A 142 -0.02 1.57 -9.87
N HIS A 143 0.31 2.50 -8.97
CA HIS A 143 0.43 3.91 -9.35
C HIS A 143 1.57 4.14 -10.36
N ALA A 144 2.72 3.50 -10.17
CA ALA A 144 3.81 3.56 -11.13
C ALA A 144 3.39 2.98 -12.49
N LEU A 145 2.62 1.88 -12.49
CA LEU A 145 2.09 1.27 -13.72
C LEU A 145 1.05 2.15 -14.41
N ASP A 146 0.17 2.79 -13.63
CA ASP A 146 -0.84 3.72 -14.12
C ASP A 146 -0.18 4.93 -14.79
N PHE A 147 0.83 5.51 -14.13
CA PHE A 147 1.63 6.59 -14.68
C PHE A 147 2.37 6.15 -15.95
N ASN A 148 3.04 5.00 -15.96
CA ASN A 148 3.72 4.50 -17.16
C ASN A 148 2.76 4.33 -18.35
N LYS A 149 1.48 3.98 -18.08
CA LYS A 149 0.44 3.84 -19.10
C LYS A 149 -0.31 5.13 -19.40
N GLN A 150 -0.04 6.22 -18.67
CA GLN A 150 -0.77 7.48 -18.75
C GLN A 150 -2.30 7.28 -18.69
N LYS A 151 -2.78 6.33 -17.86
CA LYS A 151 -4.20 5.96 -17.85
C LYS A 151 -5.04 6.96 -17.06
N ASN A 152 -4.61 7.31 -15.86
CA ASN A 152 -5.23 8.36 -15.03
C ASN A 152 -4.31 9.58 -14.84
N PHE A 153 -3.14 9.59 -15.49
CA PHE A 153 -2.17 10.68 -15.46
C PHE A 153 -1.99 11.26 -16.85
N ASN A 154 -1.86 12.59 -16.93
CA ASN A 154 -1.45 13.28 -18.14
C ASN A 154 -0.22 14.15 -17.85
N THR A 155 0.93 13.68 -18.32
CA THR A 155 2.22 14.35 -18.11
C THR A 155 2.30 15.70 -18.81
N SER A 156 1.70 15.86 -19.99
CA SER A 156 1.82 17.09 -20.79
C SER A 156 0.98 18.23 -20.22
N THR A 157 -0.21 17.93 -19.72
CA THR A 157 -1.10 18.93 -19.11
C THR A 157 -0.93 19.06 -17.60
N ARG A 158 -0.09 18.22 -16.97
CA ARG A 158 0.10 18.14 -15.51
C ARG A 158 -1.23 17.91 -14.76
N THR A 159 -2.09 17.08 -15.33
CA THR A 159 -3.39 16.74 -14.73
C THR A 159 -3.50 15.27 -14.39
N MET A 160 -4.36 14.93 -13.44
CA MET A 160 -4.70 13.54 -13.12
C MET A 160 -6.16 13.38 -12.71
N ASP A 161 -6.68 12.17 -12.86
CA ASP A 161 -7.90 11.69 -12.19
C ASP A 161 -7.48 10.95 -10.91
N LEU A 162 -7.44 11.66 -9.78
CA LEU A 162 -6.97 11.12 -8.50
C LEU A 162 -7.82 9.91 -8.08
N VAL A 163 -9.14 10.05 -8.16
CA VAL A 163 -10.06 8.96 -7.80
C VAL A 163 -9.85 7.75 -8.72
N GLY A 164 -9.64 7.99 -10.02
CA GLY A 164 -9.33 6.95 -11.00
C GLY A 164 -8.01 6.23 -10.72
N ALA A 165 -6.97 6.95 -10.29
CA ALA A 165 -5.66 6.41 -9.98
C ALA A 165 -5.70 5.51 -8.73
N GLU A 166 -6.35 5.96 -7.66
CA GLU A 166 -6.56 5.16 -6.43
C GLU A 166 -7.37 3.89 -6.71
N VAL A 167 -8.47 4.01 -7.47
CA VAL A 167 -9.28 2.85 -7.87
C VAL A 167 -8.48 1.87 -8.72
N PHE A 168 -7.62 2.36 -9.62
CA PHE A 168 -6.75 1.51 -10.41
C PHE A 168 -5.82 0.70 -9.51
N ALA A 169 -5.17 1.34 -8.54
CA ALA A 169 -4.27 0.69 -7.61
C ALA A 169 -4.97 -0.31 -6.70
N ASP A 170 -6.10 0.06 -6.09
CA ASP A 170 -6.91 -0.81 -5.23
C ASP A 170 -7.45 -2.03 -5.97
N GLN A 171 -8.05 -1.83 -7.15
CA GLN A 171 -8.60 -2.91 -7.95
C GLN A 171 -7.52 -3.94 -8.29
N ARG A 172 -6.37 -3.46 -8.78
CA ARG A 172 -5.27 -4.34 -9.18
C ARG A 172 -4.68 -5.08 -7.98
N THR A 173 -4.57 -4.44 -6.83
CA THR A 173 -4.05 -5.05 -5.60
C THR A 173 -4.99 -6.13 -5.08
N LEU A 174 -6.29 -5.85 -4.98
CA LEU A 174 -7.30 -6.84 -4.61
C LEU A 174 -7.28 -8.06 -5.54
N LEU A 175 -7.20 -7.85 -6.86
CA LEU A 175 -7.14 -8.94 -7.84
C LEU A 175 -5.83 -9.74 -7.77
N HIS A 176 -4.70 -9.09 -7.53
CA HIS A 176 -3.41 -9.76 -7.31
C HIS A 176 -3.47 -10.67 -6.09
N LEU A 177 -3.94 -10.16 -4.95
CA LEU A 177 -4.09 -10.95 -3.73
C LEU A 177 -5.10 -12.10 -3.91
N LYS A 178 -6.22 -11.82 -4.60
CA LYS A 178 -7.21 -12.85 -4.98
C LYS A 178 -6.61 -13.96 -5.83
N SER A 179 -5.71 -13.65 -6.76
CA SER A 179 -5.05 -14.66 -7.60
C SER A 179 -4.12 -15.59 -6.80
N LYS A 180 -3.67 -15.16 -5.62
CA LYS A 180 -2.76 -15.88 -4.73
C LYS A 180 -3.45 -16.48 -3.50
N MET A 181 -4.77 -16.40 -3.40
CA MET A 181 -5.54 -16.76 -2.18
C MET A 181 -5.45 -18.24 -1.77
N SER A 182 -4.90 -19.12 -2.62
CA SER A 182 -4.61 -20.51 -2.25
C SER A 182 -3.51 -20.62 -1.19
N ASN A 183 -2.66 -19.59 -1.05
CA ASN A 183 -1.73 -19.44 0.06
C ASN A 183 -2.45 -18.76 1.24
N GLY A 184 -2.43 -19.38 2.41
CA GLY A 184 -3.10 -18.87 3.63
C GLY A 184 -2.66 -17.47 4.03
N PHE A 185 -1.37 -17.13 3.93
CA PHE A 185 -0.87 -15.78 4.20
C PHE A 185 -1.39 -14.75 3.19
N MET A 186 -1.48 -15.12 1.92
CA MET A 186 -2.05 -14.24 0.89
C MET A 186 -3.56 -14.07 1.05
N LYS A 187 -4.25 -15.09 1.58
CA LYS A 187 -5.66 -14.99 1.99
C LYS A 187 -5.84 -14.00 3.14
N ILE A 188 -4.95 -14.00 4.13
CA ILE A 188 -4.91 -12.99 5.22
C ILE A 188 -4.67 -11.59 4.64
N ALA A 189 -3.69 -11.44 3.75
CA ALA A 189 -3.40 -10.16 3.10
C ALA A 189 -4.61 -9.63 2.30
N LEU A 190 -5.31 -10.50 1.56
CA LEU A 190 -6.55 -10.15 0.85
C LEU A 190 -7.64 -9.71 1.83
N GLN A 191 -7.86 -10.45 2.91
CA GLN A 191 -8.87 -10.13 3.92
C GLN A 191 -8.59 -8.75 4.52
N GLN A 192 -7.35 -8.51 4.97
CA GLN A 192 -6.94 -7.22 5.54
C GLN A 192 -7.11 -6.06 4.54
N TYR A 193 -6.75 -6.26 3.28
CA TYR A 193 -6.91 -5.23 2.25
C TYR A 193 -8.38 -4.93 1.97
N ALA A 194 -9.23 -5.96 1.89
CA ALA A 194 -10.67 -5.80 1.68
C ALA A 194 -11.36 -5.09 2.86
N GLN A 195 -10.94 -5.37 4.09
CA GLN A 195 -11.42 -4.64 5.29
C GLN A 195 -11.04 -3.15 5.23
N ASN A 196 -9.84 -2.83 4.76
CA ASN A 196 -9.41 -1.44 4.57
C ASN A 196 -10.27 -0.75 3.51
N ALA A 197 -10.53 -1.41 2.38
CA ALA A 197 -11.40 -0.89 1.33
C ALA A 197 -12.83 -0.61 1.84
N GLN A 198 -13.43 -1.53 2.62
CA GLN A 198 -14.74 -1.29 3.24
C GLN A 198 -14.74 -0.08 4.19
N THR A 199 -13.69 0.06 4.98
CA THR A 199 -13.56 1.16 5.95
C THR A 199 -13.45 2.50 5.24
N MET A 200 -12.79 2.55 4.08
CA MET A 200 -12.72 3.73 3.23
C MET A 200 -14.12 4.20 2.79
N GLY A 201 -15.03 3.27 2.47
CA GLY A 201 -16.43 3.57 2.12
C GLY A 201 -17.24 4.26 3.22
N LYS A 202 -16.84 4.14 4.48
CA LYS A 202 -17.49 4.77 5.64
C LYS A 202 -16.94 6.17 5.95
N LYS A 203 -15.92 6.62 5.22
CA LYS A 203 -15.34 7.96 5.36
C LYS A 203 -16.19 8.98 4.58
N VAL A 204 -15.74 10.24 4.57
CA VAL A 204 -16.33 11.34 3.79
C VAL A 204 -15.36 11.82 2.71
N GLY A 205 -15.88 12.60 1.76
CA GLY A 205 -15.10 13.26 0.72
C GLY A 205 -14.54 12.27 -0.32
N ILE A 206 -13.31 12.51 -0.76
CA ILE A 206 -12.68 11.75 -1.84
C ILE A 206 -12.60 10.23 -1.54
N ARG A 207 -12.43 9.84 -0.27
CA ARG A 207 -12.38 8.43 0.13
C ARG A 207 -13.67 7.67 -0.20
N THR A 208 -14.82 8.30 0.04
CA THR A 208 -16.11 7.72 -0.34
C THR A 208 -16.21 7.59 -1.86
N GLN A 209 -15.72 8.59 -2.60
CA GLN A 209 -15.74 8.57 -4.07
C GLN A 209 -14.86 7.45 -4.64
N ILE A 210 -13.66 7.25 -4.09
CA ILE A 210 -12.77 6.13 -4.44
C ILE A 210 -13.51 4.81 -4.21
N TYR A 211 -14.09 4.63 -3.02
CA TYR A 211 -14.82 3.40 -2.72
C TYR A 211 -16.00 3.16 -3.67
N GLN A 212 -16.84 4.16 -3.90
CA GLN A 212 -17.99 4.03 -4.80
C GLN A 212 -17.57 3.72 -6.24
N ARG A 213 -16.47 4.34 -6.72
CA ARG A 213 -15.94 4.03 -8.05
C ARG A 213 -15.28 2.65 -8.09
N LEU A 214 -14.64 2.18 -7.02
CA LEU A 214 -14.16 0.80 -6.90
C LEU A 214 -15.30 -0.21 -6.99
N LEU A 215 -16.46 0.07 -6.42
CA LEU A 215 -17.65 -0.81 -6.49
C LEU A 215 -18.18 -1.02 -7.92
N THR A 216 -17.84 -0.12 -8.86
CA THR A 216 -18.14 -0.32 -10.29
C THR A 216 -17.23 -1.37 -10.96
N LYS A 217 -16.14 -1.77 -10.28
CA LYS A 217 -15.11 -2.69 -10.79
C LYS A 217 -15.10 -4.02 -10.05
N ILE A 218 -15.35 -4.00 -8.74
CA ILE A 218 -15.46 -5.18 -7.88
C ILE A 218 -16.72 -4.97 -7.04
N ASP A 219 -17.70 -5.85 -7.20
CA ASP A 219 -18.98 -5.65 -6.54
C ASP A 219 -18.88 -5.72 -5.01
N GLN A 220 -19.82 -5.06 -4.35
CA GLN A 220 -19.88 -4.96 -2.89
C GLN A 220 -19.91 -6.32 -2.19
N LYS A 221 -20.62 -7.31 -2.76
CA LYS A 221 -20.74 -8.64 -2.17
C LYS A 221 -19.39 -9.36 -2.19
N THR A 222 -18.63 -9.21 -3.27
CA THR A 222 -17.27 -9.75 -3.38
C THR A 222 -16.32 -9.10 -2.37
N ILE A 223 -16.30 -7.77 -2.23
CA ILE A 223 -15.47 -7.09 -1.23
C ILE A 223 -15.87 -7.53 0.19
N ASN A 224 -17.17 -7.63 0.48
CA ASN A 224 -17.67 -8.10 1.76
C ASN A 224 -17.23 -9.52 2.08
N TYR A 225 -17.37 -10.43 1.12
CA TYR A 225 -16.93 -11.80 1.27
C TYR A 225 -15.44 -11.86 1.59
N TRP A 226 -14.59 -11.15 0.84
CA TRP A 226 -13.15 -11.12 1.11
C TRP A 226 -12.81 -10.57 2.48
N ALA A 227 -13.49 -9.52 2.93
CA ALA A 227 -13.26 -8.89 4.22
C ALA A 227 -13.66 -9.78 5.42
N THR A 228 -14.54 -10.76 5.22
CA THR A 228 -15.05 -11.66 6.27
C THR A 228 -14.71 -13.13 6.04
N MET A 229 -13.77 -13.44 5.15
CA MET A 229 -13.36 -14.84 4.93
C MET A 229 -12.81 -15.44 6.22
N GLU A 230 -13.13 -16.70 6.50
CA GLU A 230 -12.48 -17.44 7.57
C GLU A 230 -11.01 -17.72 7.20
N ILE A 231 -10.08 -17.49 8.14
CA ILE A 231 -8.63 -17.69 7.96
C ILE A 231 -8.21 -19.00 8.58
#